data_AF-A0A519TSS6-F1
#
_entry.id   AF-A0A519TSS6-F1
#
_cell.length_a   1.000
_cell.length_b   1.000
_cell.length_c   1.000
_cell.angle_alpha   90.00
_cell.angle_beta   90.00
_cell.angle_gamma   90.00
#
_symmetry.space_group_name_H-M   'P 1'
#
loop_
_entity.id
_entity.type
_entity.pdbx_description
1 polymer ?
#
loop_
_entity_poly.entity_id
_entity_poly.type
_entity_poly.pdbx_seq_one_letter_code
_entity_poly.pdbx_strand_id
1 'polypeptide(L)'
;MSSALPLNNHAEPLGRWFSFAQIATAILSILSTFVYEPPMLSISENSTTPWVIRFLVAAIIGFLYVPQIKYKDRIYYKKWLTISIFSIVTGLVMLASYNIKKTHWSVDYYGSRLCIGTEMLKQAQENKKRLTAKYKKSFSDKELVEAYAGETSKIWTSRSIEKNYYLLSLLYILTILSLTLFLNSLLQALRSYEN
;
A
#
# COMPACT_ATOMS: atom_id res chain seq x y z
N MET A 1 -41.13 36.62 37.69
CA MET A 1 -41.25 36.04 36.33
C MET A 1 -39.91 36.24 35.62
N SER A 2 -39.03 35.25 35.69
CA SER A 2 -37.72 35.27 35.03
C SER A 2 -37.81 34.37 33.81
N SER A 3 -37.83 34.98 32.63
CA SER A 3 -37.88 34.29 31.34
C SER A 3 -36.51 33.69 31.03
N ALA A 4 -36.40 32.37 31.19
CA ALA A 4 -35.26 31.61 30.69
C ALA A 4 -35.24 31.70 29.15
N LEU A 5 -34.17 32.26 28.60
CA LEU A 5 -33.88 32.25 27.16
C LEU A 5 -33.63 30.81 26.70
N PRO A 6 -34.23 30.34 25.59
CA PRO A 6 -33.91 29.04 25.03
C PRO A 6 -32.49 29.09 24.45
N LEU A 7 -31.57 28.33 25.05
CA LEU A 7 -30.26 28.02 24.49
C LEU A 7 -30.48 27.35 23.12
N ASN A 8 -30.19 28.13 22.09
CA ASN A 8 -30.36 27.78 20.70
C ASN A 8 -29.42 26.61 20.34
N ASN A 9 -30.01 25.43 20.13
CA ASN A 9 -29.35 24.17 19.77
C ASN A 9 -28.81 24.21 18.32
N HIS A 10 -27.78 25.00 18.05
CA HIS A 10 -27.10 25.02 16.75
C HIS A 10 -25.93 24.01 16.62
N ALA A 11 -25.88 22.97 17.46
CA ALA A 11 -24.81 21.97 17.45
C ALA A 11 -24.96 20.87 16.37
N GLU A 12 -25.85 21.03 15.39
CA GLU A 12 -26.12 19.99 14.37
C GLU A 12 -25.26 19.98 13.07
N PRO A 13 -24.56 21.05 12.62
CA PRO A 13 -23.90 21.00 11.31
C PRO A 13 -22.61 20.16 11.32
N LEU A 14 -21.82 20.21 12.40
CA LEU A 14 -20.49 19.59 12.46
C LEU A 14 -20.54 18.06 12.35
N GLY A 15 -21.47 17.41 13.05
CA GLY A 15 -21.63 15.95 13.02
C GLY A 15 -21.98 15.39 11.63
N ARG A 16 -22.70 16.17 10.81
CA ARG A 16 -23.00 15.83 9.41
C ARG A 16 -21.75 15.94 8.54
N TRP A 17 -20.96 17.02 8.69
CA TRP A 17 -19.69 17.21 7.98
C TRP A 17 -18.66 16.11 8.27
N PHE A 18 -18.51 15.68 9.53
CA PHE A 18 -17.61 14.57 9.88
C PHE A 18 -18.04 13.25 9.24
N SER A 19 -19.34 12.99 9.16
CA SER A 19 -19.86 11.77 8.52
C SER A 19 -19.61 11.78 7.01
N PHE A 20 -19.76 12.94 6.36
CA PHE A 20 -19.38 13.10 4.95
C PHE A 20 -17.87 12.94 4.74
N ALA A 21 -17.03 13.51 5.60
CA ALA A 21 -15.58 13.38 5.52
C ALA A 21 -15.13 11.91 5.69
N GLN A 22 -15.76 11.17 6.60
CA GLN A 22 -15.54 9.72 6.75
C GLN A 22 -15.91 9.00 5.44
N ILE A 23 -17.14 9.14 4.95
CA ILE A 23 -17.57 8.48 3.70
C ILE A 23 -16.68 8.86 2.51
N ALA A 24 -16.32 10.14 2.37
CA ALA A 24 -15.42 10.61 1.32
C ALA A 24 -14.04 9.97 1.44
N THR A 25 -13.50 9.84 2.65
CA THR A 25 -12.24 9.12 2.90
C THR A 25 -12.37 7.65 2.54
N ALA A 26 -13.50 6.99 2.88
CA ALA A 26 -13.78 5.61 2.47
C ALA A 26 -13.69 5.46 0.95
N ILE A 27 -14.44 6.31 0.24
CA ILE A 27 -14.57 6.27 -1.21
C ILE A 27 -13.22 6.57 -1.84
N LEU A 28 -12.50 7.59 -1.36
CA LEU A 28 -11.17 7.92 -1.85
C LEU A 28 -10.15 6.80 -1.59
N SER A 29 -10.18 6.15 -0.42
CA SER A 29 -9.32 5.00 -0.13
C SER A 29 -9.62 3.82 -1.07
N ILE A 30 -10.90 3.50 -1.29
CA ILE A 30 -11.32 2.46 -2.23
C ILE A 30 -10.89 2.83 -3.65
N LEU A 31 -11.23 4.04 -4.12
CA LEU A 31 -10.87 4.53 -5.45
C LEU A 31 -9.35 4.56 -5.65
N SER A 32 -8.57 4.96 -4.64
CA SER A 32 -7.11 4.97 -4.73
C SER A 32 -6.53 3.58 -5.01
N THR A 33 -7.20 2.52 -4.54
CA THR A 33 -6.82 1.12 -4.78
C THR A 33 -7.09 0.69 -6.24
N PHE A 34 -8.03 1.33 -6.92
CA PHE A 34 -8.35 1.09 -8.33
C PHE A 34 -7.60 2.02 -9.29
N VAL A 35 -7.32 3.26 -8.86
CA VAL A 35 -6.68 4.32 -9.67
C VAL A 35 -5.16 4.18 -9.66
N TYR A 36 -4.56 3.87 -8.52
CA TYR A 36 -3.14 3.55 -8.47
C TYR A 36 -2.98 2.06 -8.72
N GLU A 37 -2.54 1.72 -9.93
CA GLU A 37 -2.03 0.39 -10.18
C GLU A 37 -0.92 0.12 -9.15
N PRO A 38 -0.97 -1.00 -8.38
CA PRO A 38 0.16 -1.40 -7.57
C PRO A 38 1.34 -1.43 -8.54
N PRO A 39 2.43 -0.67 -8.28
CA PRO A 39 3.39 -0.32 -9.31
C PRO A 39 3.82 -1.60 -9.99
N MET A 40 3.36 -1.74 -11.23
CA MET A 40 3.37 -2.99 -11.95
C MET A 40 4.83 -3.32 -12.19
N LEU A 41 5.40 -4.08 -11.28
CA LEU A 41 6.55 -4.88 -11.57
C LEU A 41 6.01 -5.98 -12.47
N SER A 42 5.96 -5.71 -13.78
CA SER A 42 5.38 -6.65 -14.75
C SER A 42 6.09 -7.99 -14.61
N ILE A 43 5.38 -9.02 -14.16
CA ILE A 43 5.91 -10.40 -14.12
C ILE A 43 6.01 -10.96 -15.54
N SER A 44 5.18 -10.46 -16.45
CA SER A 44 5.07 -10.71 -17.90
C SER A 44 3.60 -10.42 -18.27
N GLU A 45 3.29 -10.29 -19.56
CA GLU A 45 1.98 -9.83 -20.09
C GLU A 45 0.73 -10.62 -19.63
N ASN A 46 0.86 -11.77 -18.94
CA ASN A 46 -0.25 -12.70 -18.71
C ASN A 46 -0.68 -12.93 -17.24
N SER A 47 -0.22 -12.14 -16.25
CA SER A 47 -0.66 -12.38 -14.86
C SER A 47 -2.06 -11.79 -14.56
N THR A 48 -3.06 -12.66 -14.46
CA THR A 48 -4.50 -12.37 -14.19
C THR A 48 -4.84 -12.11 -12.72
N THR A 49 -3.85 -12.10 -11.83
CA THR A 49 -3.97 -11.88 -10.38
C THR A 49 -4.41 -10.46 -9.89
N PRO A 50 -4.50 -9.37 -10.69
CA PRO A 50 -4.77 -8.03 -10.15
C PRO A 50 -6.15 -7.81 -9.50
N TRP A 51 -7.21 -8.46 -9.98
CA TRP A 51 -8.59 -8.07 -9.62
C TRP A 51 -9.05 -8.59 -8.25
N VAL A 52 -8.70 -9.84 -7.90
CA VAL A 52 -9.07 -10.45 -6.61
C VAL A 52 -8.45 -9.68 -5.45
N ILE A 53 -7.19 -9.26 -5.61
CA ILE A 53 -6.48 -8.47 -4.61
C ILE A 53 -7.16 -7.11 -4.42
N ARG A 54 -7.51 -6.41 -5.50
CA ARG A 54 -8.24 -5.13 -5.43
C ARG A 54 -9.58 -5.29 -4.70
N PHE A 55 -10.33 -6.35 -4.99
CA PHE A 55 -11.60 -6.65 -4.34
C PHE A 55 -11.43 -6.92 -2.84
N LEU A 56 -10.43 -7.73 -2.45
CA LEU A 56 -10.14 -8.02 -1.04
C LEU A 56 -9.77 -6.76 -0.27
N VAL A 57 -8.94 -5.88 -0.84
CA VAL A 57 -8.58 -4.60 -0.20
C VAL A 57 -9.81 -3.72 0.00
N ALA A 58 -10.66 -3.58 -1.03
CA ALA A 58 -11.90 -2.82 -0.92
C ALA A 58 -12.84 -3.40 0.16
N ALA A 59 -12.97 -4.73 0.23
CA ALA A 59 -13.78 -5.40 1.25
C ALA A 59 -13.24 -5.15 2.66
N ILE A 60 -11.92 -5.24 2.87
CA ILE A 60 -11.28 -4.94 4.16
C ILE A 60 -11.56 -3.50 4.56
N ILE A 61 -11.41 -2.53 3.64
CA ILE A 61 -11.72 -1.12 3.92
C ILE A 61 -13.19 -0.96 4.34
N GLY A 62 -14.13 -1.63 3.67
CA GLY A 62 -15.54 -1.65 4.06
C GLY A 62 -15.78 -2.22 5.46
N PHE A 63 -15.09 -3.30 5.85
CA PHE A 63 -15.20 -3.88 7.19
C PHE A 63 -14.71 -2.95 8.30
N LEU A 64 -13.74 -2.07 8.01
CA LEU A 64 -13.23 -1.10 8.98
C LEU A 64 -14.27 -0.04 9.38
N TYR A 65 -15.36 0.12 8.61
CA TYR A 65 -16.45 1.05 8.93
C TYR A 65 -17.40 0.53 10.02
N VAL A 66 -17.57 -0.78 10.13
CA VAL A 66 -18.48 -1.40 11.10
C VAL A 66 -18.19 -0.97 12.55
N PRO A 67 -16.95 -1.02 13.06
CA PRO A 67 -16.65 -0.59 14.43
C PRO A 67 -16.83 0.93 14.64
N GLN A 68 -16.65 1.76 13.61
CA GLN A 68 -16.83 3.21 13.72
C GLN A 68 -18.29 3.60 13.99
N ILE A 69 -19.24 2.82 13.44
CA ILE A 69 -20.66 3.04 13.67
C ILE A 69 -21.03 2.69 15.12
N LYS A 70 -20.43 1.62 15.66
CA LYS A 70 -20.75 1.07 16.99
C LYS A 70 -20.12 1.85 18.15
N TYR A 71 -18.91 2.39 17.97
CA TYR A 71 -18.14 3.03 19.06
C TYR A 71 -17.96 4.53 18.83
N LYS A 72 -19.03 5.30 18.97
CA LYS A 72 -19.05 6.76 18.79
C LYS A 72 -18.85 7.56 20.08
N ASP A 73 -19.04 6.94 21.25
CA ASP A 73 -19.06 7.64 22.53
C ASP A 73 -17.71 8.24 22.92
N ARG A 74 -17.76 9.34 23.67
CA ARG A 74 -16.59 10.07 24.20
C ARG A 74 -15.63 9.19 24.98
N ILE A 75 -16.13 8.15 25.63
CA ILE A 75 -15.35 7.19 26.42
C ILE A 75 -14.26 6.49 25.58
N TYR A 76 -14.48 6.36 24.27
CA TYR A 76 -13.57 5.64 23.37
C TYR A 76 -12.52 6.52 22.69
N TYR A 77 -12.48 7.84 22.94
CA TYR A 77 -11.55 8.75 22.26
C TYR A 77 -10.08 8.32 22.40
N LYS A 78 -9.67 7.92 23.62
CA LYS A 78 -8.29 7.46 23.88
C LYS A 78 -7.95 6.21 23.06
N LYS A 79 -8.90 5.28 22.92
CA LYS A 79 -8.68 4.04 22.16
C LYS A 79 -8.49 4.34 20.67
N TRP A 80 -9.34 5.18 20.09
CA TRP A 80 -9.22 5.60 18.70
C TRP A 80 -7.92 6.38 18.44
N LEU A 81 -7.49 7.22 19.39
CA LEU A 81 -6.21 7.91 19.31
C LEU A 81 -5.02 6.93 19.36
N THR A 82 -5.04 5.94 20.26
CA THR A 82 -4.00 4.90 20.32
C THR A 82 -3.94 4.08 19.03
N ILE A 83 -5.09 3.68 18.47
CA ILE A 83 -5.17 2.95 17.20
C ILE A 83 -4.59 3.80 16.06
N SER A 84 -4.92 5.10 16.02
CA SER A 84 -4.38 6.05 15.05
C SER A 84 -2.85 6.09 15.09
N ILE A 85 -2.28 6.31 16.29
CA ILE A 85 -0.83 6.37 16.50
C ILE A 85 -0.15 5.06 16.09
N PHE A 86 -0.71 3.91 16.49
CA PHE A 86 -0.15 2.62 16.13
C PHE A 86 -0.21 2.36 14.62
N SER A 87 -1.31 2.76 13.98
CA SER A 87 -1.53 2.56 12.55
C SER A 87 -0.58 3.42 11.71
N ILE A 88 -0.33 4.69 12.09
CA ILE A 88 0.63 5.52 11.36
C ILE A 88 2.07 5.01 11.50
N VAL A 89 2.47 4.60 12.70
CA VAL A 89 3.82 4.03 12.91
C VAL A 89 3.98 2.77 12.08
N THR A 90 2.99 1.88 12.10
CA THR A 90 3.00 0.64 11.30
C THR A 90 3.04 0.97 9.80
N GLY A 91 2.21 1.92 9.35
CA GLY A 91 2.16 2.36 7.95
C GLY A 91 3.49 2.92 7.45
N LEU A 92 4.18 3.73 8.28
CA LEU A 92 5.50 4.28 7.97
C LEU A 92 6.58 3.20 7.89
N VAL A 93 6.58 2.23 8.81
CA VAL A 93 7.51 1.10 8.79
C VAL A 93 7.31 0.25 7.53
N MET A 94 6.06 -0.03 7.18
CA MET A 94 5.72 -0.78 5.95
C MET A 94 6.11 0.01 4.70
N LEU A 95 5.86 1.31 4.66
CA LEU A 95 6.23 2.19 3.55
C LEU A 95 7.75 2.26 3.37
N ALA A 96 8.52 2.39 4.45
CA ALA A 96 9.97 2.38 4.40
C ALA A 96 10.49 1.03 3.90
N SER A 97 9.97 -0.07 4.46
CA SER A 97 10.32 -1.44 4.05
C SER A 97 10.02 -1.69 2.57
N TYR A 98 8.86 -1.20 2.13
CA TYR A 98 8.43 -1.27 0.74
C TYR A 98 9.39 -0.51 -0.18
N ASN A 99 9.77 0.74 0.14
CA ASN A 99 10.68 1.53 -0.69
C ASN A 99 12.10 0.93 -0.76
N ILE A 100 12.62 0.43 0.37
CA ILE A 100 13.92 -0.24 0.42
C ILE A 100 13.89 -1.49 -0.47
N LYS A 101 12.90 -2.37 -0.27
CA LYS A 101 12.77 -3.61 -1.04
C LYS A 101 12.48 -3.36 -2.52
N LYS A 102 11.68 -2.33 -2.84
CA LYS A 102 11.42 -1.92 -4.22
C LYS A 102 12.74 -1.57 -4.90
N THR A 103 13.60 -0.82 -4.24
CA THR A 103 14.90 -0.42 -4.83
C THR A 103 15.81 -1.64 -5.08
N HIS A 104 15.78 -2.65 -4.22
CA HIS A 104 16.61 -3.86 -4.37
C HIS A 104 16.03 -4.95 -5.27
N TRP A 105 14.71 -5.02 -5.42
CA TRP A 105 14.02 -6.07 -6.18
C TRP A 105 13.38 -5.55 -7.46
N SER A 106 13.76 -4.35 -7.89
CA SER A 106 13.33 -3.84 -9.18
C SER A 106 14.42 -3.10 -9.91
N VAL A 107 14.30 -3.07 -11.23
CA VAL A 107 15.21 -2.38 -12.13
C VAL A 107 14.42 -1.59 -13.16
N ASP A 108 14.90 -0.38 -13.47
CA ASP A 108 14.28 0.47 -14.48
C ASP A 108 14.80 0.06 -15.89
N TYR A 109 13.88 -0.23 -16.80
CA TYR A 109 14.12 -0.64 -18.18
C TYR A 109 13.13 0.07 -19.12
N TYR A 110 13.63 0.93 -20.03
CA TYR A 110 12.82 1.70 -20.99
C TYR A 110 11.56 2.38 -20.40
N GLY A 111 11.72 3.06 -19.25
CA GLY A 111 10.62 3.76 -18.59
C GLY A 111 9.64 2.86 -17.84
N SER A 112 9.81 1.55 -17.92
CA SER A 112 9.09 0.56 -17.12
C SER A 112 9.97 0.04 -15.98
N ARG A 113 9.35 -0.35 -14.87
CA ARG A 113 10.07 -0.90 -13.71
C ARG A 113 9.79 -2.39 -13.59
N LEU A 114 10.82 -3.22 -13.76
CA LEU A 114 10.69 -4.68 -13.82
C LEU A 114 11.03 -5.30 -12.46
N CYS A 115 10.30 -6.35 -12.05
CA CYS A 115 10.69 -7.14 -10.89
C CYS A 115 11.92 -7.98 -11.23
N ILE A 116 12.90 -8.04 -10.33
CA ILE A 116 14.00 -8.98 -10.43
C ILE A 116 13.92 -10.04 -9.32
N GLY A 117 14.43 -11.23 -9.62
CA GLY A 117 14.59 -12.30 -8.63
C GLY A 117 15.90 -12.15 -7.85
N THR A 118 16.01 -12.89 -6.75
CA THR A 118 17.27 -13.11 -6.03
C THR A 118 18.04 -14.32 -6.56
N GLU A 119 17.35 -15.29 -7.18
CA GLU A 119 17.94 -16.52 -7.68
C GLU A 119 18.08 -16.49 -9.21
N MET A 120 19.31 -16.50 -9.71
CA MET A 120 19.60 -16.55 -11.14
C MET A 120 19.58 -18.00 -11.67
N LEU A 121 19.14 -18.18 -12.91
CA LEU A 121 19.25 -19.45 -13.63
C LEU A 121 20.73 -19.81 -13.88
N LYS A 122 21.07 -21.10 -13.86
CA LYS A 122 22.45 -21.58 -14.06
C LYS A 122 23.07 -21.05 -15.35
N GLN A 123 22.31 -21.09 -16.46
CA GLN A 123 22.75 -20.56 -17.76
C GLN A 123 23.03 -19.06 -17.71
N ALA A 124 22.18 -18.28 -17.03
CA ALA A 124 22.38 -16.84 -16.86
C ALA A 124 23.61 -16.53 -15.99
N GLN A 125 23.86 -17.31 -14.95
CA GLN A 125 25.07 -17.19 -14.12
C GLN A 125 26.34 -17.50 -14.91
N GLU A 126 26.34 -18.54 -15.74
CA GLU A 126 27.46 -18.88 -16.61
C GLU A 126 27.71 -17.79 -17.65
N ASN A 127 26.67 -17.27 -18.27
CA ASN A 127 26.77 -16.13 -19.19
C ASN A 127 27.32 -14.88 -18.50
N LYS A 128 26.85 -14.57 -17.28
CA LYS A 128 27.40 -13.47 -16.47
C LYS A 128 28.88 -13.66 -16.21
N LYS A 129 29.31 -14.86 -15.80
CA LYS A 129 30.73 -15.17 -15.57
C LYS A 129 31.58 -15.04 -16.84
N ARG A 130 31.09 -15.54 -17.98
CA ARG A 130 31.76 -15.42 -19.29
C ARG A 130 31.92 -13.96 -19.71
N LEU A 131 30.87 -13.16 -19.57
CA LEU A 131 30.90 -11.73 -19.88
C LEU A 131 31.85 -10.97 -18.95
N THR A 132 31.79 -11.22 -17.63
CA THR A 132 32.71 -10.60 -16.66
C THR A 132 34.16 -10.95 -16.97
N ALA A 133 34.46 -12.20 -17.34
CA ALA A 133 35.80 -12.61 -17.74
C ALA A 133 36.26 -11.94 -19.04
N LYS A 134 35.37 -11.82 -20.03
CA LYS A 134 35.67 -11.22 -21.34
C LYS A 134 35.93 -9.73 -21.26
N TYR A 135 35.13 -8.99 -20.48
CA TYR A 135 35.18 -7.53 -20.41
C TYR A 135 35.91 -7.00 -19.16
N LYS A 136 36.38 -7.88 -18.27
CA LYS A 136 37.01 -7.54 -16.97
C LYS A 136 36.21 -6.52 -16.15
N LYS A 137 34.89 -6.49 -16.33
CA LYS A 137 33.96 -5.56 -15.66
C LYS A 137 32.85 -6.35 -14.97
N SER A 138 32.45 -5.92 -13.78
CA SER A 138 31.26 -6.47 -13.11
C SER A 138 30.01 -5.92 -13.80
N PHE A 139 29.14 -6.83 -14.25
CA PHE A 139 27.86 -6.47 -14.86
C PHE A 139 26.81 -6.20 -13.78
N SER A 140 26.23 -5.00 -13.83
CA SER A 140 25.08 -4.61 -13.01
C SER A 140 23.82 -5.35 -13.49
N ASP A 141 22.84 -5.54 -12.59
CA ASP A 141 21.58 -6.21 -12.94
C ASP A 141 20.82 -5.45 -14.04
N LYS A 142 20.98 -4.13 -14.13
CA LYS A 142 20.44 -3.31 -15.23
C LYS A 142 21.07 -3.66 -16.58
N GLU A 143 22.40 -3.72 -16.64
CA GLU A 143 23.13 -4.08 -17.87
C GLU A 143 22.78 -5.52 -18.30
N LEU A 144 22.53 -6.38 -17.32
CA LEU A 144 22.14 -7.76 -17.56
C LEU A 144 20.70 -7.86 -18.10
N VAL A 145 19.76 -7.07 -17.58
CA VAL A 145 18.40 -6.99 -18.14
C VAL A 145 18.38 -6.37 -19.54
N GLU A 146 19.21 -5.36 -19.78
CA GLU A 146 19.39 -4.77 -21.11
C GLU A 146 19.91 -5.80 -22.12
N ALA A 147 20.86 -6.66 -21.72
CA ALA A 147 21.39 -7.72 -22.58
C ALA A 147 20.38 -8.81 -22.96
N TYR A 148 19.33 -9.01 -22.15
CA TYR A 148 18.23 -9.96 -22.43
C TYR A 148 16.96 -9.25 -22.88
N ALA A 149 17.05 -8.02 -23.39
CA ALA A 149 15.92 -7.25 -23.93
C ALA A 149 14.72 -7.13 -22.97
N GLY A 150 14.96 -7.06 -21.65
CA GLY A 150 13.89 -6.94 -20.65
C GLY A 150 13.29 -8.27 -20.18
N GLU A 151 13.68 -9.41 -20.73
CA GLU A 151 13.15 -10.72 -20.33
C GLU A 151 13.76 -11.23 -19.02
N THR A 152 13.22 -10.77 -17.88
CA THR A 152 13.71 -11.14 -16.54
C THR A 152 13.57 -12.64 -16.23
N SER A 153 12.58 -13.32 -16.83
CA SER A 153 12.35 -14.76 -16.67
C SER A 153 13.46 -15.64 -17.28
N LYS A 154 14.25 -15.11 -18.22
CA LYS A 154 15.43 -15.80 -18.77
C LYS A 154 16.68 -15.64 -17.90
N ILE A 155 16.66 -14.68 -16.98
CA ILE A 155 17.78 -14.37 -16.09
C ILE A 155 17.58 -15.00 -14.71
N TRP A 156 16.40 -14.78 -14.13
CA TRP A 156 16.05 -15.24 -12.79
C TRP A 156 14.98 -16.31 -12.84
N THR A 157 14.94 -17.13 -11.79
CA THR A 157 13.90 -18.15 -11.65
C THR A 157 12.53 -17.48 -11.47
N SER A 158 11.50 -17.95 -12.18
CA SER A 158 10.14 -17.41 -12.08
C SER A 158 9.63 -17.42 -10.64
N ARG A 159 9.95 -18.47 -9.88
CA ARG A 159 9.60 -18.59 -8.45
C ARG A 159 10.17 -17.45 -7.61
N SER A 160 11.40 -17.01 -7.90
CA SER A 160 12.05 -15.93 -7.15
C SER A 160 11.45 -14.56 -7.50
N ILE A 161 11.17 -14.34 -8.79
CA ILE A 161 10.48 -13.14 -9.27
C ILE A 161 9.09 -13.03 -8.63
N GLU A 162 8.30 -14.10 -8.69
CA GLU A 162 6.95 -14.16 -8.11
C GLU A 162 6.98 -13.91 -6.60
N LYS A 163 7.90 -14.56 -5.88
CA LYS A 163 8.02 -14.36 -4.42
C LYS A 163 8.29 -12.89 -4.06
N ASN A 164 9.21 -12.24 -4.77
CA ASN A 164 9.53 -10.83 -4.53
C ASN A 164 8.33 -9.93 -4.89
N TYR A 165 7.68 -10.20 -6.02
CA TYR A 165 6.49 -9.51 -6.46
C TYR A 165 5.36 -9.59 -5.43
N TYR A 166 5.03 -10.79 -4.96
CA TYR A 166 3.97 -11.00 -3.97
C TYR A 166 4.29 -10.31 -2.65
N LEU A 167 5.55 -10.35 -2.21
CA LEU A 167 5.96 -9.68 -0.97
C LEU A 167 5.86 -8.15 -1.09
N LEU A 168 6.29 -7.59 -2.23
CA LEU A 168 6.17 -6.16 -2.51
C LEU A 168 4.71 -5.72 -2.59
N SER A 169 3.87 -6.52 -3.25
CA SER A 169 2.43 -6.28 -3.34
C SER A 169 1.78 -6.33 -1.95
N LEU A 170 2.14 -7.32 -1.13
CA LEU A 170 1.64 -7.44 0.24
C LEU A 170 2.03 -6.23 1.10
N LEU A 171 3.29 -5.80 1.03
CA LEU A 171 3.76 -4.62 1.77
C LEU A 171 3.02 -3.36 1.36
N TYR A 172 2.82 -3.17 0.05
CA TYR A 172 2.06 -2.04 -0.48
C TYR A 172 0.61 -2.03 0.04
N ILE A 173 -0.07 -3.18 -0.02
CA ILE A 173 -1.44 -3.33 0.50
C ILE A 173 -1.50 -3.02 1.99
N LEU A 174 -0.57 -3.58 2.78
CA LEU A 174 -0.49 -3.32 4.22
C LEU A 174 -0.26 -1.84 4.51
N THR A 175 0.59 -1.15 3.74
CA THR A 175 0.76 0.29 3.86
C THR A 175 -0.55 1.05 3.63
N ILE A 176 -1.29 0.72 2.56
CA ILE A 176 -2.59 1.37 2.28
C ILE A 176 -3.58 1.12 3.41
N LEU A 177 -3.69 -0.13 3.88
CA LEU A 177 -4.59 -0.49 4.96
C LEU A 177 -4.24 0.25 6.26
N SER A 178 -2.96 0.32 6.62
CA SER A 178 -2.50 1.07 7.79
C SER A 178 -2.77 2.57 7.69
N LEU A 179 -2.55 3.19 6.53
CA LEU A 179 -2.84 4.61 6.31
C LEU A 179 -4.35 4.89 6.34
N THR A 180 -5.14 3.99 5.76
CA THR A 180 -6.61 4.08 5.78
C THR A 180 -7.13 3.94 7.22
N LEU A 181 -6.60 2.99 7.99
CA LEU A 181 -6.89 2.82 9.41
C LEU A 181 -6.52 4.06 10.23
N PHE A 182 -5.37 4.66 9.96
CA PHE A 182 -4.92 5.90 10.60
C PHE A 182 -5.92 7.03 10.38
N LEU A 183 -6.25 7.35 9.12
CA LEU A 183 -7.18 8.44 8.78
C LEU A 183 -8.55 8.22 9.42
N ASN A 184 -9.08 7.00 9.31
CA ASN A 184 -10.36 6.62 9.87
C ASN A 184 -10.40 6.71 11.40
N SER A 185 -9.33 6.26 12.06
CA SER A 185 -9.23 6.31 13.52
C SER A 185 -9.04 7.74 14.04
N LEU A 186 -8.28 8.56 13.31
CA LEU A 186 -8.08 9.97 13.62
C LEU A 186 -9.40 10.75 13.52
N LEU A 187 -10.14 10.58 12.41
CA LEU A 187 -11.46 11.20 12.23
C LEU A 187 -12.44 10.79 13.33
N GLN A 188 -12.43 9.50 13.71
CA GLN A 188 -13.28 9.01 14.79
C GLN A 188 -12.87 9.57 16.16
N ALA A 189 -11.57 9.69 16.43
CA ALA A 189 -11.06 10.28 17.67
C ALA A 189 -11.47 11.76 17.80
N LEU A 190 -11.41 12.53 16.71
CA LEU A 190 -11.87 13.92 16.66
C LEU A 190 -13.37 14.01 16.93
N ARG A 191 -14.19 13.19 16.24
CA ARG A 191 -15.64 13.14 16.46
C ARG A 191 -16.00 12.78 17.90
N SER A 192 -15.33 11.79 18.49
CA SER A 192 -15.56 11.40 19.88
C SER A 192 -15.01 12.40 20.89
N TYR A 193 -14.16 13.35 20.50
CA TYR A 193 -13.70 14.42 21.39
C TYR A 193 -14.72 15.57 21.49
N GLU A 194 -15.39 15.87 20.38
CA GLU A 194 -16.41 16.93 20.27
C GLU A 194 -17.76 16.58 20.91
N ASN A 195 -18.17 15.30 20.85
CA ASN A 195 -19.34 14.77 21.56
C ASN A 195 -19.06 14.53 23.05
#